data_AF-A0A1D6P4W2-F1
#
_entry.id   AF-A0A1D6P4W2-F1
#
_cell.length_a   1.000
_cell.length_b   1.000
_cell.length_c   1.000
_cell.angle_alpha   90.00
_cell.angle_beta   90.00
_cell.angle_gamma   90.00
#
_symmetry.space_group_name_H-M   'P 1'
#
loop_
_entity.id
_entity.type
_entity.pdbx_description
1 polymer ?
#
loop_
_entity_poly.entity_id
_entity_poly.type
_entity_poly.pdbx_seq_one_letter_code
_entity_poly.pdbx_strand_id
1 'polypeptide(L)'
;MAALVALTLALALTAAVTATAKECTNIPTELSSHTVRARLQAAPGGAAEWRWRELFHEHLNPTDEAAWMDLMPPPGAAAAAQHQQHHRQEELDWVMLYRSLKGQQQQQPVGGGTAAAGSTPFLEEVSLHDVRLDPDGDVAYGRAQQTNLEYLLLLDVDRLVWSFRSQAGLPAPGTPYGGWEKPDSELRGHFVGHYLSATAKMWASTHNGTLAGRMSAVVDALDECQRAGGTGYLSAFPAEFFDRFEAIKPVWAPYYTIHKIMQGLLDQHVVAGNGKALRMLVAMADYFAGRVRNVIQRYSIERHWTSLNEETGGMNDVLYQLYTITHDQRHLVLAHLFDKPCFLGLLAVQADSLSNFHANTHIPVVIGGQMRYEVTGDPLYKEIATFFMDTVNSSHAYATGGTSVSEFW
;
A
#
# COMPACT_ATOMS: atom_id res chain seq x y z
N MET A 1 32.81 -12.27 48.60
CA MET A 1 31.48 -11.80 48.17
C MET A 1 31.54 -10.57 47.26
N ALA A 2 32.33 -9.53 47.57
CA ALA A 2 32.42 -8.33 46.72
C ALA A 2 32.93 -8.58 45.28
N ALA A 3 33.88 -9.51 45.09
CA ALA A 3 34.42 -9.84 43.76
C ALA A 3 33.44 -10.60 42.85
N LEU A 4 32.49 -11.36 43.44
CA LEU A 4 31.48 -12.09 42.67
C LEU A 4 30.36 -11.16 42.17
N VAL A 5 30.03 -10.14 42.97
CA VAL A 5 29.02 -9.12 42.62
C VAL A 5 29.54 -8.17 41.54
N ALA A 6 30.84 -7.85 41.54
CA ALA A 6 31.45 -7.04 40.49
C ALA A 6 31.51 -7.77 39.14
N LEU A 7 31.69 -9.09 39.15
CA LEU A 7 31.73 -9.89 37.92
C LEU A 7 30.33 -10.07 37.32
N THR A 8 29.28 -10.19 38.13
CA THR A 8 27.88 -10.27 37.64
C THR A 8 27.37 -8.92 37.13
N LEU A 9 27.79 -7.79 37.74
CA LEU A 9 27.51 -6.46 37.21
C LEU A 9 28.26 -6.17 35.90
N ALA A 10 29.52 -6.61 35.77
CA ALA A 10 30.27 -6.46 34.53
C ALA A 10 29.69 -7.32 33.39
N LEU A 11 29.23 -8.54 33.68
CA LEU A 11 28.52 -9.39 32.70
C LEU A 11 27.14 -8.86 32.33
N ALA A 12 26.42 -8.19 33.25
CA ALA A 12 25.16 -7.51 32.95
C ALA A 12 25.37 -6.23 32.12
N LEU A 13 26.50 -5.53 32.30
CA LEU A 13 26.88 -4.35 31.51
C LEU A 13 27.42 -4.70 30.11
N THR A 14 27.99 -5.89 29.91
CA THR A 14 28.37 -6.38 28.57
C THR A 14 27.24 -7.16 27.87
N ALA A 15 26.20 -7.57 28.61
CA ALA A 15 24.95 -8.09 28.06
C ALA A 15 23.93 -6.99 27.73
N ALA A 16 24.32 -5.72 27.84
CA ALA A 16 23.77 -4.66 27.00
C ALA A 16 24.31 -4.86 25.56
N VAL A 17 23.99 -6.02 24.99
CA VAL A 17 23.97 -6.20 23.54
C VAL A 17 23.00 -5.14 23.08
N THR A 18 23.56 -4.17 22.36
CA THR A 18 22.87 -3.23 21.48
C THR A 18 21.51 -3.80 21.13
N ALA A 19 20.44 -3.19 21.64
CA ALA A 19 19.12 -3.39 21.08
C ALA A 19 19.28 -3.02 19.60
N THR A 20 19.45 -4.03 18.76
CA THR A 20 19.53 -3.86 17.32
C THR A 20 18.25 -3.12 16.97
N ALA A 21 18.39 -1.88 16.49
CA ALA A 21 17.28 -1.08 16.04
C ALA A 21 16.41 -1.97 15.14
N LYS A 22 15.08 -1.94 15.32
CA LYS A 22 14.17 -2.64 14.42
C LYS A 22 14.55 -2.23 12.98
N GLU A 23 15.11 -3.14 12.20
CA GLU A 23 15.56 -2.82 10.82
C GLU A 23 14.36 -2.45 9.93
N CYS A 24 13.17 -2.91 10.32
CA CYS A 24 11.90 -2.37 9.87
C CYS A 24 11.57 -1.11 10.66
N THR A 25 12.07 0.03 10.22
CA THR A 25 11.73 1.33 10.84
C THR A 25 11.39 2.32 9.75
N ASN A 26 10.35 3.11 10.00
CA ASN A 26 10.05 4.28 9.18
C ASN A 26 11.02 5.43 9.54
N ILE A 27 12.35 5.21 9.58
CA ILE A 27 13.27 6.15 10.26
C ILE A 27 13.16 7.57 9.70
N PRO A 28 13.06 8.58 10.58
CA PRO A 28 12.74 8.50 12.00
C PRO A 28 11.22 8.40 12.22
N THR A 29 10.83 7.70 13.28
CA THR A 29 9.43 7.38 13.63
C THR A 29 8.49 8.56 13.43
N GLU A 30 8.83 9.76 13.91
CA GLU A 30 8.00 10.97 13.73
C GLU A 30 7.69 11.32 12.26
N LEU A 31 8.59 11.05 11.31
CA LEU A 31 8.37 11.34 9.88
C LEU A 31 7.40 10.39 9.20
N SER A 32 7.08 9.23 9.78
CA SER A 32 5.93 8.46 9.30
C SER A 32 4.60 9.07 9.65
N SER A 33 4.55 9.97 10.64
CA SER A 33 3.32 10.67 10.95
C SER A 33 2.97 11.68 9.87
N HIS A 34 1.76 11.55 9.32
CA HIS A 34 1.23 12.53 8.39
C HIS A 34 1.03 13.89 9.08
N THR A 35 0.60 13.89 10.35
CA THR A 35 0.47 15.14 11.13
C THR A 35 1.80 15.85 11.32
N VAL A 36 2.87 15.12 11.65
CA VAL A 36 4.20 15.72 11.82
C VAL A 36 4.71 16.27 10.48
N ARG A 37 4.60 15.49 9.40
CA ARG A 37 5.04 15.93 8.07
C ARG A 37 4.29 17.15 7.56
N ALA A 38 2.98 17.23 7.81
CA ALA A 38 2.18 18.40 7.49
C ALA A 38 2.72 19.67 8.15
N ARG A 39 3.07 19.59 9.44
CA ARG A 39 3.65 20.71 10.20
C ARG A 39 5.02 21.09 9.67
N LEU A 40 5.85 20.11 9.33
CA LEU A 40 7.18 20.34 8.76
C LEU A 40 7.10 21.03 7.39
N GLN A 41 6.18 20.61 6.52
CA GLN A 41 5.97 21.24 5.22
C GLN A 41 5.35 22.64 5.32
N ALA A 42 4.60 22.92 6.38
CA ALA A 42 4.00 24.23 6.62
C ALA A 42 4.97 25.26 7.25
N ALA A 43 6.16 24.84 7.69
CA ALA A 43 7.10 25.72 8.37
C ALA A 43 7.75 26.77 7.43
N PRO A 44 7.96 28.03 7.89
CA PRO A 44 8.60 29.07 7.07
C PRO A 44 10.02 28.67 6.64
N GLY A 45 10.29 28.73 5.32
CA GLY A 45 11.58 28.36 4.73
C GLY A 45 11.62 26.97 4.07
N GLY A 46 10.50 26.25 4.03
CA GLY A 46 10.50 24.81 3.75
C GLY A 46 11.19 24.08 4.90
N ALA A 47 10.94 22.78 5.06
CA ALA A 47 11.70 22.03 6.05
C ALA A 47 13.18 22.07 5.63
N ALA A 48 13.97 22.87 6.37
CA ALA A 48 15.35 23.15 6.01
C ALA A 48 16.12 21.83 5.85
N GLU A 49 16.89 21.71 4.78
CA GLU A 49 17.60 20.49 4.37
C GLU A 49 18.39 19.84 5.53
N TRP A 50 18.90 20.64 6.46
CA TRP A 50 19.60 20.19 7.67
C TRP A 50 18.68 19.44 8.65
N ARG A 51 17.41 19.84 8.79
CA ARG A 51 16.42 19.23 9.69
C ARG A 51 16.01 17.84 9.19
N TRP A 52 15.96 17.67 7.86
CA TRP A 52 15.86 16.34 7.26
C TRP A 52 17.13 15.54 7.48
N ARG A 53 18.31 16.10 7.24
CA ARG A 53 19.59 15.39 7.45
C ARG A 53 19.77 14.86 8.88
N GLU A 54 19.44 15.64 9.91
CA GLU A 54 19.50 15.17 11.31
C GLU A 54 18.52 14.03 11.59
N LEU A 55 17.32 14.08 11.00
CA LEU A 55 16.27 13.07 11.15
C LEU A 55 16.62 11.74 10.44
N PHE A 56 17.39 11.77 9.35
CA PHE A 56 17.82 10.59 8.58
C PHE A 56 19.20 10.05 8.98
N HIS A 57 19.83 10.56 10.05
CA HIS A 57 21.24 10.30 10.34
C HIS A 57 21.57 9.02 11.15
N GLU A 58 20.61 8.12 11.40
CA GLU A 58 20.91 6.84 12.05
C GLU A 58 20.67 5.62 11.14
N HIS A 59 21.80 4.98 10.77
CA HIS A 59 21.99 3.57 10.44
C HIS A 59 21.70 3.11 9.00
N LEU A 60 22.67 3.36 8.11
CA LEU A 60 23.01 2.41 7.05
C LEU A 60 24.18 1.55 7.58
N ASN A 61 23.88 0.39 8.17
CA ASN A 61 24.89 -0.66 8.32
C ASN A 61 24.67 -1.69 7.19
N PRO A 62 25.71 -1.98 6.39
CA PRO A 62 25.62 -2.98 5.33
C PRO A 62 26.03 -4.33 5.89
N THR A 63 25.09 -5.27 6.06
CA THR A 63 25.38 -6.72 6.00
C THR A 63 24.07 -7.50 6.00
N ASP A 64 23.69 -8.03 4.84
CA ASP A 64 23.50 -9.48 4.64
C ASP A 64 23.25 -9.75 3.16
N GLU A 65 24.27 -9.49 2.34
CA GLU A 65 24.31 -9.81 0.91
C GLU A 65 24.46 -11.33 0.66
N ALA A 66 24.91 -12.11 1.65
CA ALA A 66 25.33 -13.49 1.41
C ALA A 66 24.21 -14.54 1.50
N ALA A 67 23.14 -14.30 2.27
CA ALA A 67 22.09 -15.31 2.49
C ALA A 67 21.09 -15.43 1.32
N TRP A 68 20.91 -14.35 0.55
CA TRP A 68 19.88 -14.26 -0.49
C TRP A 68 20.43 -14.48 -1.91
N MET A 69 21.74 -14.26 -2.12
CA MET A 69 22.44 -14.54 -3.38
C MET A 69 22.36 -16.02 -3.79
N ASP A 70 22.22 -16.95 -2.82
CA ASP A 70 22.08 -18.39 -3.08
C ASP A 70 20.71 -18.79 -3.67
N LEU A 71 19.74 -17.87 -3.71
CA LEU A 71 18.41 -18.10 -4.28
C LEU A 71 18.26 -17.58 -5.72
N MET A 72 19.27 -16.90 -6.26
CA MET A 72 19.25 -16.37 -7.63
C MET A 72 20.03 -17.27 -8.59
N PRO A 73 19.47 -17.64 -9.77
CA PRO A 73 20.25 -18.29 -10.82
C PRO A 73 21.35 -17.33 -11.32
N PRO A 74 22.57 -17.83 -11.61
CA PRO A 74 23.66 -16.97 -12.06
C PRO A 74 23.34 -16.35 -13.42
N PRO A 75 23.78 -15.10 -13.69
CA PRO A 75 23.54 -14.46 -14.98
C PRO A 75 24.20 -15.26 -16.10
N GLY A 76 23.38 -15.83 -16.99
CA GLY A 76 23.85 -16.50 -18.20
C GLY A 76 24.56 -15.50 -19.11
N ALA A 77 25.84 -15.73 -19.34
CA ALA A 77 26.63 -14.98 -20.30
C ALA A 77 26.10 -15.16 -21.73
N ALA A 78 25.45 -14.14 -22.29
CA ALA A 78 25.58 -13.73 -23.69
C ALA A 78 24.65 -12.54 -23.97
N ALA A 79 25.25 -11.36 -24.12
CA ALA A 79 24.61 -10.21 -24.72
C ALA A 79 24.52 -10.37 -26.25
N ALA A 80 23.52 -9.68 -26.83
CA ALA A 80 23.29 -9.38 -28.25
C ALA A 80 22.54 -10.41 -29.10
N ALA A 81 21.20 -10.33 -29.10
CA ALA A 81 20.36 -10.04 -30.27
C ALA A 81 18.86 -10.28 -29.97
N GLN A 82 18.00 -9.43 -30.57
CA GLN A 82 16.56 -9.62 -30.83
C GLN A 82 15.54 -9.27 -29.72
N HIS A 83 14.96 -8.08 -29.89
CA HIS A 83 13.88 -7.44 -29.12
C HIS A 83 12.54 -8.20 -29.02
N GLN A 84 12.43 -9.43 -29.52
CA GLN A 84 11.20 -10.23 -29.44
C GLN A 84 11.35 -11.46 -28.55
N GLN A 85 12.60 -11.79 -28.15
CA GLN A 85 12.93 -12.90 -27.27
C GLN A 85 12.89 -12.50 -25.79
N HIS A 86 13.12 -11.20 -25.50
CA HIS A 86 13.09 -10.62 -24.15
C HIS A 86 11.76 -10.83 -23.42
N HIS A 87 10.61 -10.53 -24.05
CA HIS A 87 9.31 -10.75 -23.40
C HIS A 87 9.04 -12.21 -23.00
N ARG A 88 9.53 -13.17 -23.79
CA ARG A 88 9.34 -14.60 -23.53
C ARG A 88 10.31 -15.13 -22.46
N GLN A 89 11.51 -14.56 -22.40
CA GLN A 89 12.53 -14.88 -21.41
C GLN A 89 12.19 -14.23 -20.04
N GLU A 90 11.59 -13.05 -20.06
CA GLU A 90 11.08 -12.33 -18.89
C GLU A 90 9.83 -12.99 -18.27
N GLU A 91 8.89 -13.49 -19.09
CA GLU A 91 7.80 -14.37 -18.61
C GLU A 91 8.36 -15.61 -17.90
N LEU A 92 9.44 -16.20 -18.45
CA LEU A 92 10.09 -17.36 -17.85
C LEU A 92 10.76 -17.01 -16.50
N ASP A 93 11.37 -15.84 -16.35
CA ASP A 93 12.00 -15.42 -15.09
C ASP A 93 10.97 -15.21 -13.96
N TRP A 94 9.83 -14.58 -14.25
CA TRP A 94 8.74 -14.44 -13.28
C TRP A 94 8.05 -15.78 -12.96
N VAL A 95 7.93 -16.67 -13.95
CA VAL A 95 7.45 -18.04 -13.73
C VAL A 95 8.45 -18.85 -12.89
N MET A 96 9.75 -18.58 -12.99
CA MET A 96 10.78 -19.23 -12.17
C MET A 96 10.80 -18.71 -10.74
N LEU A 97 10.63 -17.41 -10.51
CA LEU A 97 10.38 -16.84 -9.17
C LEU A 97 9.10 -17.44 -8.56
N TYR A 98 8.05 -17.62 -9.37
CA TYR A 98 6.84 -18.29 -8.91
C TYR A 98 7.07 -19.77 -8.58
N ARG A 99 7.84 -20.51 -9.38
CA ARG A 99 8.19 -21.92 -9.11
C ARG A 99 9.00 -22.07 -7.83
N SER A 100 9.86 -21.11 -7.47
CA SER A 100 10.57 -21.14 -6.19
C SER A 100 9.63 -20.87 -5.02
N LEU A 101 8.69 -19.92 -5.15
CA LEU A 101 7.64 -19.66 -4.16
C LEU A 101 6.70 -20.86 -3.95
N LYS A 102 6.33 -21.58 -5.02
CA LYS A 102 5.56 -22.83 -4.93
C LYS A 102 6.38 -24.03 -4.48
N GLY A 103 7.68 -24.05 -4.79
CA GLY A 103 8.60 -25.15 -4.58
C GLY A 103 8.87 -25.49 -3.11
N GLN A 104 8.59 -24.56 -2.19
CA GLN A 104 8.63 -24.85 -0.74
C GLN A 104 7.39 -25.59 -0.22
N GLN A 105 6.34 -25.79 -1.05
CA GLN A 105 5.06 -26.35 -0.60
C GLN A 105 4.66 -27.70 -1.22
N GLN A 106 5.55 -28.43 -1.91
CA GLN A 106 5.18 -29.74 -2.45
C GLN A 106 6.34 -30.76 -2.49
N GLN A 107 6.49 -31.51 -1.40
CA GLN A 107 6.79 -32.94 -1.46
C GLN A 107 5.57 -33.71 -0.98
N GLN A 108 4.64 -33.99 -1.89
CA GLN A 108 3.87 -35.24 -1.91
C GLN A 108 3.21 -35.39 -3.30
N PRO A 109 3.32 -36.56 -3.95
CA PRO A 109 2.79 -36.75 -5.29
C PRO A 109 1.29 -37.07 -5.19
N VAL A 110 0.44 -36.19 -5.73
CA VAL A 110 -0.98 -36.50 -5.90
C VAL A 110 -1.15 -37.25 -7.22
N GLY A 111 -1.34 -38.56 -7.11
CA GLY A 111 -1.87 -39.40 -8.18
C GLY A 111 -3.30 -38.99 -8.54
N GLY A 112 -3.66 -39.20 -9.81
CA GLY A 112 -4.92 -38.74 -10.40
C GLY A 112 -6.17 -39.18 -9.61
N GLY A 113 -7.02 -38.18 -9.32
CA GLY A 113 -8.33 -38.36 -8.72
C GLY A 113 -9.17 -37.11 -8.95
N THR A 114 -10.15 -37.25 -9.85
CA THR A 114 -11.41 -36.51 -9.99
C THR A 114 -11.55 -35.11 -9.37
N ALA A 115 -11.88 -34.16 -10.25
CA ALA A 115 -12.35 -32.80 -9.94
C ALA A 115 -13.20 -32.72 -8.66
N ALA A 116 -12.68 -32.00 -7.66
CA ALA A 116 -13.45 -31.58 -6.50
C ALA A 116 -14.43 -30.48 -6.96
N ALA A 117 -15.68 -30.89 -7.10
CA ALA A 117 -16.81 -29.99 -7.18
C ALA A 117 -17.03 -29.28 -5.83
N GLY A 118 -17.28 -27.97 -5.88
CA GLY A 118 -18.08 -27.26 -4.87
C GLY A 118 -17.44 -26.98 -3.53
N SER A 119 -16.56 -25.98 -3.46
CA SER A 119 -16.50 -25.12 -2.27
C SER A 119 -17.32 -23.87 -2.57
N THR A 120 -18.62 -23.90 -2.27
CA THR A 120 -19.34 -22.65 -2.03
C THR A 120 -18.61 -21.91 -0.91
N PRO A 121 -18.28 -20.62 -1.07
CA PRO A 121 -17.71 -19.85 0.04
C PRO A 121 -18.65 -19.96 1.25
N PHE A 122 -18.09 -20.25 2.42
CA PHE A 122 -18.88 -20.52 3.62
C PHE A 122 -19.70 -19.29 4.05
N LEU A 123 -19.19 -18.09 3.78
CA LEU A 123 -19.85 -16.80 3.96
C LEU A 123 -19.53 -15.89 2.76
N GLU A 124 -20.53 -15.13 2.30
CA GLU A 124 -20.39 -14.11 1.26
C GLU A 124 -20.82 -12.74 1.83
N GLU A 125 -20.11 -11.68 1.45
CA GLU A 125 -20.50 -10.32 1.82
C GLU A 125 -21.82 -9.93 1.13
N VAL A 126 -22.73 -9.30 1.88
CA VAL A 126 -23.98 -8.78 1.30
C VAL A 126 -23.68 -7.46 0.61
N SER A 127 -24.09 -7.34 -0.65
CA SER A 127 -23.90 -6.12 -1.44
C SER A 127 -24.53 -4.90 -0.77
N LEU A 128 -23.85 -3.76 -0.82
CA LEU A 128 -24.42 -2.46 -0.42
C LEU A 128 -25.67 -2.10 -1.25
N HIS A 129 -25.80 -2.66 -2.46
CA HIS A 129 -27.00 -2.51 -3.29
C HIS A 129 -28.23 -3.21 -2.68
N ASP A 130 -28.03 -4.20 -1.82
CA ASP A 130 -29.11 -5.05 -1.26
C ASP A 130 -29.51 -4.66 0.16
N VAL A 131 -28.80 -3.71 0.79
CA VAL A 131 -29.07 -3.25 2.16
C VAL A 131 -29.47 -1.78 2.17
N ARG A 132 -30.64 -1.47 2.73
CA ARG A 132 -31.11 -0.10 2.96
C ARG A 132 -31.25 0.15 4.45
N LEU A 133 -30.67 1.27 4.91
CA LEU A 133 -30.85 1.72 6.27
C LEU A 133 -32.24 2.33 6.42
N ASP A 134 -32.96 1.90 7.45
CA ASP A 134 -34.25 2.47 7.81
C ASP A 134 -34.05 3.87 8.41
N PRO A 135 -34.54 4.95 7.77
CA PRO A 135 -34.39 6.30 8.29
C PRO A 135 -35.06 6.51 9.65
N ASP A 136 -36.12 5.76 9.94
CA ASP A 136 -36.95 5.91 11.14
C ASP A 136 -36.50 4.95 12.25
N GLY A 137 -36.07 3.74 11.87
CA GLY A 137 -35.62 2.69 12.79
C GLY A 137 -34.16 2.80 13.24
N ASP A 138 -33.26 3.25 12.37
CA ASP A 138 -31.82 3.26 12.61
C ASP A 138 -31.22 4.66 12.51
N VAL A 139 -31.84 5.57 13.28
CA VAL A 139 -31.64 7.03 13.19
C VAL A 139 -30.17 7.44 13.29
N ALA A 140 -29.34 6.70 14.03
CA ALA A 140 -27.91 7.00 14.16
C ALA A 140 -27.14 6.72 12.86
N TYR A 141 -27.27 5.52 12.28
CA TYR A 141 -26.57 5.16 11.06
C TYR A 141 -27.19 5.83 9.82
N GLY A 142 -28.52 5.98 9.78
CA GLY A 142 -29.21 6.75 8.75
C GLY A 142 -28.77 8.22 8.72
N ARG A 143 -28.67 8.87 9.89
CA ARG A 143 -28.14 10.24 9.99
C ARG A 143 -26.67 10.32 9.58
N ALA A 144 -25.86 9.34 9.95
CA ALA A 144 -24.45 9.30 9.56
C ALA A 144 -24.30 9.15 8.03
N GLN A 145 -25.08 8.26 7.40
CA GLN A 145 -25.11 8.10 5.95
C GLN A 145 -25.53 9.41 5.25
N GLN A 146 -26.62 10.03 5.70
CA GLN A 146 -27.12 11.28 5.11
C GLN A 146 -26.12 12.43 5.28
N THR A 147 -25.53 12.59 6.47
CA THR A 147 -24.49 13.60 6.71
C THR A 147 -23.29 13.40 5.80
N ASN A 148 -22.86 12.15 5.60
CA ASN A 148 -21.74 11.84 4.70
C ASN A 148 -22.11 12.09 3.23
N LEU A 149 -23.33 11.76 2.81
CA LEU A 149 -23.82 12.05 1.45
C LEU A 149 -23.82 13.56 1.19
N GLU A 150 -24.32 14.36 2.14
CA GLU A 150 -24.29 15.82 2.04
C GLU A 150 -22.86 16.35 1.93
N TYR A 151 -21.94 15.84 2.74
CA TYR A 151 -20.52 16.21 2.67
C TYR A 151 -19.92 15.91 1.29
N LEU A 152 -20.15 14.71 0.74
CA LEU A 152 -19.67 14.33 -0.60
C LEU A 152 -20.26 15.23 -1.71
N LEU A 153 -21.51 15.69 -1.54
CA LEU A 153 -22.19 16.65 -2.43
C LEU A 153 -21.80 18.11 -2.17
N LEU A 154 -21.00 18.43 -1.16
CA LEU A 154 -20.39 19.76 -1.00
C LEU A 154 -19.08 19.89 -1.79
N LEU A 155 -18.47 18.76 -2.17
CA LEU A 155 -17.18 18.76 -2.86
C LEU A 155 -17.36 19.06 -4.37
N ASP A 156 -16.58 20.01 -4.85
CA ASP A 156 -16.59 20.48 -6.22
C ASP A 156 -15.64 19.66 -7.10
N VAL A 157 -16.14 19.21 -8.25
CA VAL A 157 -15.41 18.30 -9.14
C VAL A 157 -14.15 18.96 -9.68
N ASP A 158 -14.22 20.20 -10.16
CA ASP A 158 -13.08 20.91 -10.76
C ASP A 158 -11.97 21.14 -9.73
N ARG A 159 -12.35 21.48 -8.49
CA ARG A 159 -11.41 21.64 -7.39
C ARG A 159 -10.75 20.33 -6.96
N LEU A 160 -11.48 19.21 -6.97
CA LEU A 160 -10.93 17.89 -6.68
C LEU A 160 -9.83 17.52 -7.68
N VAL A 161 -10.11 17.67 -8.98
CA VAL A 161 -9.19 17.22 -10.05
C VAL A 161 -8.16 18.28 -10.46
N TRP A 162 -8.17 19.44 -9.80
CA TRP A 162 -7.34 20.60 -10.17
C TRP A 162 -5.84 20.26 -10.27
N SER A 163 -5.30 19.59 -9.26
CA SER A 163 -3.87 19.23 -9.20
C SER A 163 -3.51 18.15 -10.23
N PHE A 164 -4.42 17.24 -10.55
CA PHE A 164 -4.25 16.24 -11.60
C PHE A 164 -4.21 16.89 -12.99
N ARG A 165 -5.16 17.79 -13.27
CA ARG A 165 -5.20 18.55 -14.53
C ARG A 165 -3.94 19.38 -14.71
N SER A 166 -3.53 20.09 -13.66
CA SER A 166 -2.29 20.88 -13.66
C SER A 166 -1.05 20.03 -13.92
N GLN A 167 -0.94 18.87 -13.27
CA GLN A 167 0.15 17.91 -13.48
C GLN A 167 0.16 17.34 -14.91
N ALA A 168 -1.01 17.11 -15.50
CA ALA A 168 -1.17 16.60 -16.86
C ALA A 168 -1.03 17.67 -17.96
N GLY A 169 -0.77 18.93 -17.59
CA GLY A 169 -0.71 20.05 -18.54
C GLY A 169 -2.06 20.42 -19.16
N LEU A 170 -3.17 20.06 -18.50
CA LEU A 170 -4.53 20.34 -18.94
C LEU A 170 -5.07 21.61 -18.24
N PRO A 171 -6.06 22.30 -18.83
CA PRO A 171 -6.76 23.40 -18.16
C PRO A 171 -7.36 22.94 -16.84
N ALA A 172 -7.05 23.64 -15.75
CA ALA A 172 -7.50 23.34 -14.39
C ALA A 172 -8.39 24.49 -13.85
N PRO A 173 -9.70 24.49 -14.16
CA PRO A 173 -10.62 25.53 -13.70
C PRO A 173 -10.79 25.53 -12.18
N GLY A 174 -11.12 26.68 -11.61
CA GLY A 174 -11.31 26.84 -10.17
C GLY A 174 -10.01 26.96 -9.38
N THR A 175 -10.06 26.60 -8.10
CA THR A 175 -8.93 26.68 -7.17
C THR A 175 -8.74 25.36 -6.42
N PRO A 176 -7.51 24.89 -6.22
CA PRO A 176 -7.25 23.65 -5.51
C PRO A 176 -7.83 23.69 -4.07
N TYR A 177 -8.06 22.51 -3.51
CA TYR A 177 -8.33 22.41 -2.07
C TYR A 177 -7.08 22.75 -1.25
N GLY A 178 -7.29 23.16 0.00
CA GLY A 178 -6.22 23.47 0.94
C GLY A 178 -5.73 22.23 1.68
N GLY A 179 -5.19 22.43 2.89
CA GLY A 179 -4.74 21.32 3.73
C GLY A 179 -3.64 20.51 3.05
N TRP A 180 -3.78 19.19 3.01
CA TRP A 180 -2.84 18.27 2.34
C TRP A 180 -3.10 18.12 0.84
N GLU A 181 -4.14 18.77 0.31
CA GLU A 181 -4.45 18.83 -1.13
C GLU A 181 -3.94 20.11 -1.80
N LYS A 182 -3.29 21.01 -1.04
CA LYS A 182 -2.69 22.23 -1.61
C LYS A 182 -1.63 21.87 -2.66
N PRO A 183 -1.43 22.69 -3.71
CA PRO A 183 -0.56 22.35 -4.85
C PRO A 183 0.89 22.03 -4.50
N ASP A 184 1.40 22.60 -3.42
CA ASP A 184 2.76 22.40 -2.92
C ASP A 184 2.87 21.30 -1.86
N SER A 185 1.77 20.64 -1.46
CA SER A 185 1.84 19.49 -0.56
C SER A 185 2.23 18.24 -1.33
N GLU A 186 3.16 17.46 -0.77
CA GLU A 186 3.61 16.23 -1.41
C GLU A 186 2.58 15.09 -1.34
N LEU A 187 1.58 15.19 -0.46
CA LEU A 187 0.54 14.17 -0.29
C LEU A 187 -0.69 14.38 -1.20
N ARG A 188 -0.77 15.52 -1.91
CA ARG A 188 -1.94 15.90 -2.73
C ARG A 188 -2.37 14.78 -3.69
N GLY A 189 -3.67 14.70 -3.93
CA GLY A 189 -4.32 13.66 -4.72
C GLY A 189 -4.81 12.47 -3.89
N HIS A 190 -4.29 12.27 -2.67
CA HIS A 190 -4.72 11.17 -1.80
C HIS A 190 -6.20 11.28 -1.43
N PHE A 191 -6.70 12.50 -1.19
CA PHE A 191 -8.10 12.74 -0.85
C PHE A 191 -9.03 12.41 -2.01
N VAL A 192 -8.60 12.67 -3.25
CA VAL A 192 -9.38 12.32 -4.45
C VAL A 192 -9.52 10.80 -4.59
N GLY A 193 -8.46 10.04 -4.28
CA GLY A 193 -8.55 8.59 -4.19
C GLY A 193 -9.61 8.11 -3.18
N HIS A 194 -9.61 8.69 -1.97
CA HIS A 194 -10.64 8.41 -0.96
C HIS A 194 -12.05 8.82 -1.42
N TYR A 195 -12.19 9.96 -2.11
CA TYR A 195 -13.46 10.42 -2.67
C TYR A 195 -14.04 9.40 -3.66
N LEU A 196 -13.20 8.80 -4.52
CA LEU A 196 -13.65 7.76 -5.45
C LEU A 196 -14.25 6.56 -4.70
N SER A 197 -13.56 6.02 -3.69
CA SER A 197 -14.09 4.93 -2.87
C SER A 197 -15.38 5.32 -2.14
N ALA A 198 -15.39 6.48 -1.49
CA ALA A 198 -16.52 6.96 -0.71
C ALA A 198 -17.77 7.16 -1.57
N THR A 199 -17.62 7.73 -2.77
CA THR A 199 -18.74 7.97 -3.68
C THR A 199 -19.27 6.68 -4.29
N ALA A 200 -18.42 5.71 -4.64
CA ALA A 200 -18.87 4.40 -5.13
C ALA A 200 -19.73 3.68 -4.07
N LYS A 201 -19.25 3.61 -2.83
CA LYS A 201 -19.96 2.96 -1.71
C LYS A 201 -21.24 3.69 -1.34
N MET A 202 -21.20 5.03 -1.24
CA MET A 202 -22.39 5.84 -0.96
C MET A 202 -23.45 5.72 -2.07
N TRP A 203 -23.03 5.70 -3.33
CA TRP A 203 -23.95 5.50 -4.45
C TRP A 203 -24.59 4.12 -4.41
N ALA A 204 -23.85 3.05 -4.10
CA ALA A 204 -24.44 1.72 -3.98
C ALA A 204 -25.49 1.63 -2.86
N SER A 205 -25.27 2.31 -1.73
CA SER A 205 -26.23 2.29 -0.62
C SER A 205 -27.47 3.17 -0.84
N THR A 206 -27.38 4.22 -1.66
CA THR A 206 -28.44 5.26 -1.75
C THR A 206 -29.04 5.44 -3.15
N HIS A 207 -28.33 4.99 -4.18
CA HIS A 207 -28.59 5.28 -5.59
C HIS A 207 -28.82 6.78 -5.90
N ASN A 208 -28.18 7.68 -5.16
CA ASN A 208 -28.33 9.11 -5.39
C ASN A 208 -27.81 9.52 -6.79
N GLY A 209 -28.71 9.99 -7.65
CA GLY A 209 -28.37 10.33 -9.05
C GLY A 209 -27.43 11.53 -9.19
N THR A 210 -27.51 12.52 -8.30
CA THR A 210 -26.58 13.66 -8.30
C THR A 210 -25.16 13.21 -7.97
N LEU A 211 -25.01 12.33 -6.97
CA LEU A 211 -23.72 11.75 -6.63
C LEU A 211 -23.15 10.91 -7.77
N ALA A 212 -23.99 10.11 -8.44
CA ALA A 212 -23.61 9.32 -9.61
C ALA A 212 -23.01 10.19 -10.74
N GLY A 213 -23.61 11.37 -10.98
CA GLY A 213 -23.08 12.34 -11.94
C GLY A 213 -21.71 12.89 -11.52
N ARG A 214 -21.52 13.24 -10.25
CA ARG A 214 -20.25 13.80 -9.75
C ARG A 214 -19.11 12.80 -9.72
N MET A 215 -19.36 11.58 -9.23
CA MET A 215 -18.34 10.54 -9.20
C MET A 215 -17.88 10.16 -10.61
N SER A 216 -18.82 10.07 -11.57
CA SER A 216 -18.49 9.80 -12.97
C SER A 216 -17.65 10.93 -13.58
N ALA A 217 -18.01 12.19 -13.31
CA ALA A 217 -17.26 13.35 -13.79
C ALA A 217 -15.81 13.39 -13.24
N VAL A 218 -15.59 12.99 -11.98
CA VAL A 218 -14.23 12.86 -11.43
C VAL A 218 -13.46 11.76 -12.15
N VAL A 219 -14.03 10.56 -12.34
CA VAL A 219 -13.37 9.47 -13.08
C VAL A 219 -13.03 9.91 -14.51
N ASP A 220 -13.94 10.61 -15.18
CA ASP A 220 -13.75 11.11 -16.54
C ASP A 220 -12.59 12.11 -16.62
N ALA A 221 -12.53 13.06 -15.70
CA ALA A 221 -11.43 14.03 -15.65
C ALA A 221 -10.08 13.37 -15.32
N LEU A 222 -10.05 12.34 -14.47
CA LEU A 222 -8.84 11.58 -14.18
C LEU A 222 -8.38 10.73 -15.36
N ASP A 223 -9.31 10.14 -16.12
CA ASP A 223 -9.02 9.42 -17.38
C ASP A 223 -8.41 10.38 -18.42
N GLU A 224 -8.96 11.58 -18.58
CA GLU A 224 -8.37 12.63 -19.44
C GLU A 224 -6.92 12.93 -19.04
N CYS A 225 -6.65 13.08 -17.73
CA CYS A 225 -5.31 13.33 -17.21
C CYS A 225 -4.35 12.16 -17.49
N GLN A 226 -4.76 10.92 -17.23
CA GLN A 226 -3.94 9.73 -17.48
C GLN A 226 -3.63 9.57 -18.97
N ARG A 227 -4.62 9.81 -19.83
CA ARG A 227 -4.48 9.73 -21.29
C ARG A 227 -3.57 10.82 -21.84
N ALA A 228 -3.62 12.04 -21.30
CA ALA A 228 -2.73 13.12 -21.70
C ALA A 228 -1.25 12.79 -21.43
N GLY A 229 -0.97 12.04 -20.35
CA GLY A 229 0.37 11.54 -20.05
C GLY A 229 0.81 10.37 -20.95
N GLY A 230 -0.13 9.51 -21.37
CA GLY A 230 0.13 8.43 -22.34
C GLY A 230 0.98 7.26 -21.84
N THR A 231 1.31 7.20 -20.54
CA THR A 231 2.21 6.19 -19.95
C THR A 231 1.52 5.22 -18.99
N GLY A 232 0.24 5.44 -18.69
CA GLY A 232 -0.48 4.75 -17.59
C GLY A 232 -0.31 5.43 -16.23
N TYR A 233 0.59 6.42 -16.11
CA TYR A 233 0.76 7.20 -14.89
C TYR A 233 -0.45 8.09 -14.59
N LEU A 234 -0.91 8.06 -13.33
CA LEU A 234 -1.94 8.96 -12.82
C LEU A 234 -1.61 9.37 -11.38
N SER A 235 -1.39 10.66 -11.17
CA SER A 235 -1.18 11.29 -9.85
C SER A 235 -1.41 12.79 -9.94
N ALA A 236 -1.59 13.44 -8.80
CA ALA A 236 -1.60 14.90 -8.67
C ALA A 236 -0.19 15.51 -8.58
N PHE A 237 0.86 14.70 -8.60
CA PHE A 237 2.27 15.10 -8.50
C PHE A 237 3.15 14.45 -9.57
N PRO A 238 4.35 14.96 -9.86
CA PRO A 238 5.22 14.40 -10.89
C PRO A 238 5.84 13.07 -10.49
N ALA A 239 6.19 12.24 -11.48
CA ALA A 239 6.80 10.93 -11.27
C ALA A 239 8.14 10.97 -10.49
N GLU A 240 8.78 12.14 -10.42
CA GLU A 240 10.00 12.39 -9.64
C GLU A 240 9.86 12.02 -8.16
N PHE A 241 8.64 12.07 -7.60
CA PHE A 241 8.43 11.64 -6.21
C PHE A 241 8.72 10.16 -6.01
N PHE A 242 8.44 9.33 -7.02
CA PHE A 242 8.83 7.92 -7.00
C PHE A 242 10.33 7.75 -7.22
N ASP A 243 10.97 8.60 -8.02
CA ASP A 243 12.44 8.59 -8.15
C ASP A 243 13.10 8.85 -6.78
N ARG A 244 12.57 9.78 -5.98
CA ARG A 244 13.01 10.02 -4.59
C ARG A 244 12.73 8.84 -3.68
N PHE A 245 11.52 8.29 -3.70
CA PHE A 245 11.14 7.12 -2.90
C PHE A 245 12.09 5.94 -3.14
N GLU A 246 12.30 5.58 -4.40
CA GLU A 246 13.13 4.46 -4.83
C GLU A 246 14.63 4.73 -4.60
N ALA A 247 15.02 6.01 -4.62
CA ALA A 247 16.33 6.48 -4.20
C ALA A 247 16.50 6.53 -2.66
N ILE A 248 15.48 6.20 -1.87
CA ILE A 248 15.47 6.33 -0.39
C ILE A 248 15.87 7.75 0.01
N LYS A 249 15.27 8.72 -0.67
CA LYS A 249 15.38 10.14 -0.38
C LYS A 249 14.09 10.60 0.29
N PRO A 250 14.15 11.68 1.09
CA PRO A 250 12.95 12.20 1.74
C PRO A 250 11.88 12.49 0.69
N VAL A 251 10.65 12.02 0.87
CA VAL A 251 9.46 12.33 0.06
C VAL A 251 8.23 11.87 0.83
N TRP A 252 7.12 12.59 0.76
CA TRP A 252 5.93 12.20 1.51
C TRP A 252 5.08 11.13 0.81
N ALA A 253 5.21 9.87 1.26
CA ALA A 253 4.29 8.75 1.02
C ALA A 253 3.65 8.67 -0.40
N PRO A 254 4.45 8.68 -1.49
CA PRO A 254 3.88 8.70 -2.84
C PRO A 254 3.13 7.40 -3.19
N TYR A 255 3.61 6.24 -2.73
CA TYR A 255 2.88 4.96 -2.93
C TYR A 255 1.59 4.87 -2.10
N TYR A 256 1.54 5.47 -0.90
CA TYR A 256 0.28 5.62 -0.17
C TYR A 256 -0.78 6.37 -0.98
N THR A 257 -0.39 7.48 -1.63
CA THR A 257 -1.31 8.30 -2.42
C THR A 257 -1.82 7.53 -3.62
N ILE A 258 -0.93 6.83 -4.32
CA ILE A 258 -1.31 5.98 -5.45
C ILE A 258 -2.21 4.84 -5.02
N HIS A 259 -1.95 4.20 -3.88
CA HIS A 259 -2.85 3.20 -3.33
C HIS A 259 -4.28 3.75 -3.19
N LYS A 260 -4.48 4.98 -2.67
CA LYS A 260 -5.84 5.55 -2.56
C LYS A 260 -6.50 5.75 -3.91
N ILE A 261 -5.74 6.19 -4.91
CA ILE A 261 -6.25 6.37 -6.26
C ILE A 261 -6.61 5.00 -6.87
N MET A 262 -5.74 4.02 -6.74
CA MET A 262 -5.95 2.66 -7.24
C MET A 262 -7.15 1.98 -6.58
N GLN A 263 -7.26 2.03 -5.26
CA GLN A 263 -8.41 1.48 -4.54
C GLN A 263 -9.70 2.22 -4.89
N GLY A 264 -9.62 3.55 -5.03
CA GLY A 264 -10.73 4.36 -5.49
C GLY A 264 -11.25 3.94 -6.87
N LEU A 265 -10.35 3.73 -7.83
CA LEU A 265 -10.70 3.23 -9.16
C LEU A 265 -11.23 1.79 -9.13
N LEU A 266 -10.67 0.95 -8.26
CA LEU A 266 -11.15 -0.42 -8.05
C LEU A 266 -12.58 -0.42 -7.52
N ASP A 267 -12.87 0.37 -6.49
CA ASP A 267 -14.21 0.49 -5.91
C ASP A 267 -15.22 1.06 -6.94
N GLN A 268 -14.81 2.04 -7.75
CA GLN A 268 -15.64 2.52 -8.86
C GLN A 268 -15.99 1.42 -9.86
N HIS A 269 -15.11 0.44 -10.06
CA HIS A 269 -15.40 -0.71 -10.90
C HIS A 269 -16.25 -1.77 -10.20
N VAL A 270 -15.80 -2.28 -9.05
CA VAL A 270 -16.41 -3.43 -8.35
C VAL A 270 -17.76 -3.07 -7.75
N VAL A 271 -17.88 -1.88 -7.16
CA VAL A 271 -19.10 -1.44 -6.47
C VAL A 271 -20.03 -0.69 -7.43
N ALA A 272 -19.47 0.14 -8.32
CA ALA A 272 -20.25 1.02 -9.19
C ALA A 272 -20.34 0.60 -10.66
N GLY A 273 -19.68 -0.50 -11.06
CA GLY A 273 -19.75 -1.02 -12.43
C GLY A 273 -19.01 -0.17 -13.47
N ASN A 274 -18.13 0.75 -13.07
CA ASN A 274 -17.43 1.63 -13.99
C ASN A 274 -16.26 0.91 -14.68
N GLY A 275 -16.49 0.38 -15.88
CA GLY A 275 -15.47 -0.32 -16.67
C GLY A 275 -14.31 0.58 -17.16
N LYS A 276 -14.47 1.91 -17.16
CA LYS A 276 -13.36 2.84 -17.45
C LYS A 276 -12.33 2.84 -16.32
N ALA A 277 -12.81 2.85 -15.07
CA ALA A 277 -11.97 2.86 -13.89
C ALA A 277 -11.05 1.62 -13.83
N LEU A 278 -11.54 0.43 -14.18
CA LEU A 278 -10.70 -0.78 -14.25
C LEU A 278 -9.56 -0.64 -15.27
N ARG A 279 -9.83 -0.08 -16.46
CA ARG A 279 -8.77 0.11 -17.47
C ARG A 279 -7.70 1.07 -16.98
N MET A 280 -8.10 2.15 -16.30
CA MET A 280 -7.17 3.10 -15.71
C MET A 280 -6.30 2.45 -14.64
N LEU A 281 -6.92 1.65 -13.77
CA LEU A 281 -6.24 0.90 -12.71
C LEU A 281 -5.22 -0.10 -13.26
N VAL A 282 -5.57 -0.88 -14.28
CA VAL A 282 -4.64 -1.81 -14.95
C VAL A 282 -3.45 -1.05 -15.53
N ALA A 283 -3.69 0.09 -16.20
CA ALA A 283 -2.61 0.91 -16.75
C ALA A 283 -1.69 1.49 -15.65
N MET A 284 -2.23 1.84 -14.47
CA MET A 284 -1.43 2.22 -13.31
C MET A 284 -0.60 1.05 -12.80
N ALA A 285 -1.20 -0.14 -12.65
CA ALA A 285 -0.50 -1.34 -12.19
C ALA A 285 0.66 -1.70 -13.13
N ASP A 286 0.45 -1.64 -14.45
CA ASP A 286 1.51 -1.84 -15.45
C ASP A 286 2.64 -0.81 -15.31
N TYR A 287 2.31 0.47 -15.12
CA TYR A 287 3.30 1.53 -14.92
C TYR A 287 4.16 1.28 -13.68
N PHE A 288 3.55 1.00 -12.52
CA PHE A 288 4.28 0.77 -11.27
C PHE A 288 5.00 -0.58 -11.26
N ALA A 289 4.49 -1.61 -11.93
CA ALA A 289 5.24 -2.85 -12.18
C ALA A 289 6.55 -2.56 -12.93
N GLY A 290 6.51 -1.67 -13.93
CA GLY A 290 7.69 -1.21 -14.64
C GLY A 290 8.71 -0.54 -13.74
N ARG A 291 8.24 0.35 -12.84
CA ARG A 291 9.11 1.05 -11.88
C ARG A 291 9.78 0.09 -10.90
N VAL A 292 9.00 -0.76 -10.23
CA VAL A 292 9.52 -1.75 -9.28
C VAL A 292 10.54 -2.66 -9.94
N ARG A 293 10.23 -3.17 -11.14
CA ARG A 293 11.18 -3.97 -11.93
C ARG A 293 12.49 -3.23 -12.19
N ASN A 294 12.42 -1.96 -12.59
CA ASN A 294 13.63 -1.16 -12.84
C ASN A 294 14.47 -0.97 -11.58
N VAL A 295 13.85 -0.78 -10.42
CA VAL A 295 14.58 -0.68 -9.14
C VAL A 295 15.29 -2.00 -8.82
N ILE A 296 14.59 -3.12 -8.95
CA ILE A 296 15.15 -4.45 -8.66
C ILE A 296 16.31 -4.77 -9.61
N GLN A 297 16.14 -4.52 -10.90
CA GLN A 297 17.17 -4.77 -11.91
C GLN A 297 18.39 -3.87 -11.76
N ARG A 298 18.19 -2.60 -11.37
CA ARG A 298 19.28 -1.62 -11.24
C ARG A 298 20.02 -1.75 -9.92
N TYR A 299 19.33 -2.16 -8.87
CA TYR A 299 19.86 -2.23 -7.51
C TYR A 299 19.72 -3.65 -6.96
N SER A 300 18.58 -3.99 -6.37
CA SER A 300 18.26 -5.33 -5.88
C SER A 300 16.81 -5.40 -5.36
N ILE A 301 16.34 -6.59 -4.98
CA ILE A 301 15.04 -6.75 -4.32
C ILE A 301 15.04 -6.17 -2.90
N GLU A 302 16.15 -6.29 -2.19
CA GLU A 302 16.34 -5.70 -0.85
C GLU A 302 16.27 -4.18 -0.92
N ARG A 303 16.82 -3.57 -1.99
CA ARG A 303 16.69 -2.13 -2.22
C ARG A 303 15.22 -1.71 -2.33
N HIS A 304 14.42 -2.48 -3.08
CA HIS A 304 12.99 -2.23 -3.21
C HIS A 304 12.31 -2.34 -1.84
N TRP A 305 12.52 -3.41 -1.09
CA TRP A 305 11.91 -3.57 0.23
C TRP A 305 12.38 -2.53 1.26
N THR A 306 13.62 -2.07 1.18
CA THR A 306 14.11 -0.97 2.02
C THR A 306 13.38 0.33 1.71
N SER A 307 13.05 0.60 0.43
CA SER A 307 12.26 1.78 0.08
C SER A 307 10.84 1.76 0.66
N LEU A 308 10.27 0.57 0.94
CA LEU A 308 8.97 0.42 1.61
C LEU A 308 8.98 0.80 3.09
N ASN A 309 10.11 1.28 3.63
CA ASN A 309 10.13 1.98 4.91
C ASN A 309 9.44 3.35 4.82
N GLU A 310 9.28 3.90 3.63
CA GLU A 310 8.32 4.98 3.36
C GLU A 310 6.92 4.39 3.12
N GLU A 311 5.86 5.09 3.57
CA GLU A 311 4.51 4.53 3.62
C GLU A 311 3.95 4.23 2.22
N THR A 312 3.52 2.99 2.02
CA THR A 312 2.86 2.52 0.80
C THR A 312 1.35 2.35 0.96
N GLY A 313 0.83 2.38 2.20
CA GLY A 313 -0.51 1.86 2.50
C GLY A 313 -0.67 0.40 2.00
N GLY A 314 -1.90 0.01 1.68
CA GLY A 314 -2.26 -1.31 1.14
C GLY A 314 -2.02 -1.47 -0.36
N MET A 315 -0.84 -1.11 -0.86
CA MET A 315 -0.48 -1.42 -2.26
C MET A 315 -0.54 -2.93 -2.54
N ASN A 316 -0.12 -3.76 -1.58
CA ASN A 316 -0.26 -5.21 -1.70
C ASN A 316 -1.74 -5.63 -1.79
N ASP A 317 -2.59 -5.12 -0.91
CA ASP A 317 -4.03 -5.38 -0.89
C ASP A 317 -4.73 -5.10 -2.23
N VAL A 318 -4.65 -3.85 -2.72
CA VAL A 318 -5.32 -3.46 -3.98
C VAL A 318 -4.84 -4.27 -5.19
N LEU A 319 -3.58 -4.69 -5.20
CA LEU A 319 -3.01 -5.49 -6.29
C LEU A 319 -3.44 -6.97 -6.21
N TYR A 320 -3.56 -7.53 -5.00
CA TYR A 320 -4.16 -8.86 -4.82
C TYR A 320 -5.64 -8.85 -5.23
N GLN A 321 -6.41 -7.82 -4.87
CA GLN A 321 -7.79 -7.65 -5.35
C GLN A 321 -7.85 -7.48 -6.88
N LEU A 322 -6.94 -6.70 -7.48
CA LEU A 322 -6.90 -6.57 -8.94
C LEU A 322 -6.62 -7.92 -9.62
N TYR A 323 -5.79 -8.77 -9.02
CA TYR A 323 -5.55 -10.12 -9.50
C TYR A 323 -6.80 -11.00 -9.47
N THR A 324 -7.67 -10.90 -8.47
CA THR A 324 -8.91 -11.70 -8.43
C THR A 324 -9.87 -11.36 -9.57
N ILE A 325 -9.80 -10.14 -10.10
CA ILE A 325 -10.63 -9.67 -11.22
C ILE A 325 -9.99 -10.00 -12.57
N THR A 326 -8.69 -9.76 -12.71
CA THR A 326 -7.99 -9.84 -14.01
C THR A 326 -7.38 -11.21 -14.28
N HIS A 327 -7.10 -11.99 -13.23
CA HIS A 327 -6.31 -13.22 -13.24
C HIS A 327 -4.91 -13.08 -13.87
N ASP A 328 -4.43 -11.85 -14.02
CA ASP A 328 -3.11 -11.57 -14.55
C ASP A 328 -2.04 -11.73 -13.46
N GLN A 329 -1.19 -12.74 -13.63
CA GLN A 329 -0.14 -13.09 -12.67
C GLN A 329 0.82 -11.94 -12.37
N ARG A 330 0.96 -10.97 -13.27
CA ARG A 330 1.79 -9.77 -13.05
C ARG A 330 1.27 -8.94 -11.87
N HIS A 331 -0.04 -8.89 -11.66
CA HIS A 331 -0.64 -8.22 -10.50
C HIS A 331 -0.36 -8.96 -9.19
N LEU A 332 -0.45 -10.31 -9.21
CA LEU A 332 -0.12 -11.15 -8.06
C LEU A 332 1.34 -10.96 -7.62
N VAL A 333 2.25 -10.99 -8.57
CA VAL A 333 3.69 -10.78 -8.33
C VAL A 333 3.96 -9.37 -7.81
N LEU A 334 3.36 -8.34 -8.42
CA LEU A 334 3.55 -6.98 -7.95
C LEU A 334 2.99 -6.80 -6.53
N ALA A 335 1.84 -7.40 -6.22
CA ALA A 335 1.27 -7.40 -4.88
C ALA A 335 2.25 -7.97 -3.86
N HIS A 336 2.87 -9.11 -4.17
CA HIS A 336 3.88 -9.74 -3.31
C HIS A 336 5.11 -8.86 -3.10
N LEU A 337 5.55 -8.12 -4.12
CA LEU A 337 6.67 -7.18 -3.97
C LEU A 337 6.33 -6.01 -3.02
N PHE A 338 5.05 -5.73 -2.77
CA PHE A 338 4.62 -4.78 -1.75
C PHE A 338 4.31 -5.42 -0.38
N ASP A 339 4.41 -6.75 -0.23
CA ASP A 339 4.42 -7.39 1.08
C ASP A 339 5.70 -6.97 1.81
N LYS A 340 5.58 -6.20 2.90
CA LYS A 340 6.73 -5.66 3.66
C LYS A 340 7.32 -6.75 4.56
N PRO A 341 8.41 -7.45 4.17
CA PRO A 341 8.82 -8.68 4.87
C PRO A 341 9.36 -8.37 6.27
N CYS A 342 9.98 -7.20 6.46
CA CYS A 342 10.52 -6.79 7.75
C CYS A 342 9.43 -6.60 8.84
N PHE A 343 8.19 -6.31 8.44
CA PHE A 343 7.07 -6.15 9.37
C PHE A 343 6.27 -7.45 9.47
N LEU A 344 5.88 -8.02 8.33
CA LEU A 344 5.13 -9.28 8.27
C LEU A 344 5.92 -10.44 8.86
N GLY A 345 7.25 -10.43 8.74
CA GLY A 345 8.15 -11.42 9.33
C GLY A 345 8.12 -11.42 10.87
N LEU A 346 7.96 -10.25 11.51
CA LEU A 346 7.80 -10.17 12.97
C LEU A 346 6.50 -10.85 13.41
N LEU A 347 5.42 -10.63 12.66
CA LEU A 347 4.13 -11.27 12.91
C LEU A 347 4.17 -12.77 12.59
N ALA A 348 4.94 -13.18 11.58
CA ALA A 348 5.11 -14.58 11.19
C ALA A 348 5.78 -15.41 12.30
N VAL A 349 6.70 -14.81 13.06
CA VAL A 349 7.33 -15.44 14.23
C VAL A 349 6.54 -15.19 15.52
N GLN A 350 5.33 -14.65 15.44
CA GLN A 350 4.44 -14.34 16.57
C GLN A 350 5.11 -13.46 17.63
N ALA A 351 5.94 -12.51 17.19
CA ALA A 351 6.56 -11.54 18.08
C ALA A 351 5.68 -10.29 18.22
N ASP A 352 5.20 -10.01 19.42
CA ASP A 352 4.59 -8.72 19.76
C ASP A 352 5.69 -7.65 19.84
N SER A 353 5.90 -6.98 18.72
CA SER A 353 6.86 -5.89 18.57
C SER A 353 6.23 -4.70 17.87
N LEU A 354 4.95 -4.42 18.15
CA LEU A 354 4.20 -3.33 17.52
C LEU A 354 4.60 -1.94 18.03
N SER A 355 5.11 -1.83 19.26
CA SER A 355 5.42 -0.52 19.87
C SER A 355 6.33 0.34 18.99
N ASN A 356 6.04 1.64 18.92
CA ASN A 356 6.72 2.65 18.08
C ASN A 356 6.52 2.52 16.57
N PHE A 357 5.75 1.55 16.07
CA PHE A 357 5.33 1.57 14.67
C PHE A 357 4.17 2.55 14.48
N HIS A 358 4.18 3.28 13.36
CA HIS A 358 3.03 4.08 12.94
C HIS A 358 1.89 3.14 12.53
N ALA A 359 0.78 3.20 13.26
CA ALA A 359 -0.27 2.19 13.18
C ALA A 359 -0.90 2.13 11.79
N ASN A 360 -1.25 3.29 11.23
CA ASN A 360 -1.95 3.37 9.94
C ASN A 360 -1.06 3.03 8.73
N THR A 361 0.27 3.08 8.87
CA THR A 361 1.18 2.59 7.82
C THR A 361 1.11 1.05 7.73
N HIS A 362 0.96 0.37 8.87
CA HIS A 362 1.19 -1.06 8.98
C HIS A 362 -0.11 -1.89 8.93
N ILE A 363 -1.22 -1.37 9.45
CA ILE A 363 -2.53 -2.05 9.36
C ILE A 363 -2.87 -2.44 7.90
N PRO A 364 -2.76 -1.55 6.89
CA PRO A 364 -3.06 -1.91 5.50
C PRO A 364 -2.14 -2.99 4.91
N VAL A 365 -0.89 -3.08 5.38
CA VAL A 365 0.04 -4.14 4.95
C VAL A 365 -0.46 -5.50 5.45
N VAL A 366 -0.98 -5.57 6.68
CA VAL A 366 -1.59 -6.79 7.22
C VAL A 366 -2.88 -7.16 6.48
N ILE A 367 -3.71 -6.16 6.14
CA ILE A 367 -4.91 -6.38 5.31
C ILE A 367 -4.52 -7.02 3.97
N GLY A 368 -3.50 -6.50 3.29
CA GLY A 368 -3.01 -7.14 2.06
C GLY A 368 -2.39 -8.52 2.28
N GLY A 369 -1.79 -8.75 3.45
CA GLY A 369 -1.35 -10.09 3.87
C GLY A 369 -2.52 -11.07 4.02
N GLN A 370 -3.62 -10.66 4.65
CA GLN A 370 -4.85 -11.46 4.72
C GLN A 370 -5.42 -11.72 3.32
N MET A 371 -5.46 -10.70 2.45
CA MET A 371 -5.90 -10.87 1.06
C MET A 371 -5.03 -11.88 0.31
N ARG A 372 -3.71 -11.91 0.53
CA ARG A 372 -2.85 -12.95 -0.03
C ARG A 372 -3.31 -14.35 0.37
N TYR A 373 -3.62 -14.56 1.65
CA TYR A 373 -4.14 -15.86 2.10
C TYR A 373 -5.43 -16.24 1.36
N GLU A 374 -6.36 -15.30 1.20
CA GLU A 374 -7.63 -15.53 0.48
C GLU A 374 -7.41 -15.87 -1.00
N VAL A 375 -6.40 -15.25 -1.62
CA VAL A 375 -6.05 -15.48 -3.03
C VAL A 375 -5.27 -16.77 -3.26
N THR A 376 -4.28 -17.07 -2.40
CA THR A 376 -3.30 -18.13 -2.65
C THR A 376 -3.48 -19.36 -1.77
N GLY A 377 -4.25 -19.25 -0.68
CA GLY A 377 -4.40 -20.29 0.34
C GLY A 377 -3.17 -20.47 1.24
N ASP A 378 -2.23 -19.51 1.27
CA ASP A 378 -0.99 -19.62 2.04
C ASP A 378 -1.26 -19.50 3.56
N PRO A 379 -1.18 -20.61 4.33
CA PRO A 379 -1.60 -20.61 5.73
C PRO A 379 -0.71 -19.71 6.61
N LEU A 380 0.53 -19.42 6.20
CA LEU A 380 1.40 -18.51 6.95
C LEU A 380 0.76 -17.11 7.08
N TYR A 381 0.16 -16.64 6.00
CA TYR A 381 -0.44 -15.30 5.95
C TYR A 381 -1.75 -15.21 6.75
N LYS A 382 -2.48 -16.32 6.88
CA LYS A 382 -3.59 -16.44 7.83
C LYS A 382 -3.10 -16.31 9.28
N GLU A 383 -2.02 -17.01 9.64
CA GLU A 383 -1.47 -16.96 11.00
C GLU A 383 -0.93 -15.56 11.32
N ILE A 384 -0.26 -14.90 10.38
CA ILE A 384 0.20 -13.50 10.49
C ILE A 384 -0.96 -12.56 10.83
N ALA A 385 -2.04 -12.59 10.03
CA ALA A 385 -3.17 -11.70 10.20
C ALA A 385 -3.93 -11.98 11.50
N THR A 386 -4.10 -13.25 11.85
CA THR A 386 -4.75 -13.69 13.09
C THR A 386 -3.97 -13.23 14.31
N PHE A 387 -2.65 -13.48 14.34
CA PHE A 387 -1.78 -13.05 15.43
C PHE A 387 -1.77 -11.53 15.62
N PHE A 388 -1.72 -10.77 14.51
CA PHE A 388 -1.81 -9.31 14.56
C PHE A 388 -3.12 -8.83 15.19
N MET A 389 -4.26 -9.37 14.75
CA MET A 389 -5.57 -9.00 15.28
C MET A 389 -5.70 -9.33 16.76
N ASP A 390 -5.25 -10.52 17.18
CA ASP A 390 -5.27 -10.95 18.58
C ASP A 390 -4.39 -10.04 19.46
N THR A 391 -3.21 -9.67 18.97
CA THR A 391 -2.29 -8.77 19.67
C THR A 391 -2.87 -7.36 19.81
N VAL A 392 -3.40 -6.78 18.72
CA VAL A 392 -3.99 -5.43 18.78
C VAL A 392 -5.18 -5.40 19.73
N ASN A 393 -6.08 -6.39 19.66
CA ASN A 393 -7.26 -6.46 20.51
C ASN A 393 -6.94 -6.69 21.99
N SER A 394 -5.88 -7.43 22.30
CA SER A 394 -5.55 -7.82 23.67
C SER A 394 -4.66 -6.81 24.40
N SER A 395 -3.76 -6.12 23.70
CA SER A 395 -2.75 -5.25 24.35
C SER A 395 -2.65 -3.83 23.79
N HIS A 396 -3.23 -3.51 22.62
CA HIS A 396 -3.06 -2.20 21.96
C HIS A 396 -4.38 -1.47 21.64
N ALA A 397 -5.50 -1.88 22.22
CA ALA A 397 -6.81 -1.26 21.99
C ALA A 397 -7.33 -0.51 23.23
N TYR A 398 -7.94 0.66 23.01
CA TYR A 398 -8.72 1.36 24.01
C TYR A 398 -10.16 0.85 24.06
N ALA A 399 -10.90 1.18 25.12
CA ALA A 399 -12.30 0.76 25.30
C ALA A 399 -13.26 1.19 24.16
N THR A 400 -12.89 2.21 23.38
CA THR A 400 -13.64 2.67 22.21
C THR A 400 -13.37 1.85 20.94
N GLY A 401 -12.49 0.84 21.00
CA GLY A 401 -12.05 0.03 19.85
C GLY A 401 -10.94 0.69 19.01
N GLY A 402 -10.57 1.94 19.32
CA GLY A 402 -9.43 2.61 18.68
C GLY A 402 -8.08 2.09 19.20
N THR A 403 -7.04 2.27 18.38
CA THR A 403 -5.66 1.95 18.72
C THR A 403 -4.76 3.16 18.46
N SER A 404 -3.54 3.15 19.02
CA SER A 404 -2.49 4.17 18.89
C SER A 404 -2.74 5.51 19.61
N VAL A 405 -1.65 6.24 19.89
CA VAL A 405 -1.63 7.63 20.34
C VAL A 405 -0.68 8.42 19.47
N SER A 406 -1.10 9.61 19.01
CA SER A 406 -0.32 10.43 18.07
C SER A 406 0.13 9.66 16.81
N GLU A 407 -0.69 8.70 16.36
CA GLU A 407 -0.47 7.82 15.20
C GLU A 407 0.46 6.60 15.42
N PHE A 408 1.00 6.39 16.63
CA PHE A 408 1.91 5.28 16.96
C PHE A 408 1.36 4.35 18.05
N TRP A 409 1.68 3.06 17.97
CA TRP A 409 1.41 2.07 19.03
C TRP A 409 2.30 2.23 20.25
#